data_AF-A0A399Z6W8-F1
#
_entry.id   AF-A0A399Z6W8-F1
#
_cell.length_a   1.000
_cell.length_b   1.000
_cell.length_c   1.000
_cell.angle_alpha   90.00
_cell.angle_beta   90.00
_cell.angle_gamma   90.00
#
_symmetry.space_group_name_H-M   'P 1'
#
loop_
_entity.id
_entity.type
_entity.pdbx_description
1 polymer ?
#
loop_
_entity_poly.entity_id
_entity_poly.type
_entity_poly.pdbx_seq_one_letter_code
_entity_poly.pdbx_strand_id
1 'polypeptide(L)'
;MKGISHFITGVAVGTFFPDAVRAAADGSFILALGGIGGLLPDTIDFKFARFLEEPDILIDPHPEQFEAQKIADEIAAGIDRVGATRKKQILKCNTMRLGPDWWQQYSLKFDTKQNAVVVKLGPIVNTSQLPLPESERVWPEGRAPIHTPLLPTYGEFVTVDIFSGPSFALEWRNDRVEIDFIPWHRQYSHSIFMALLFGLICGALFFLLGSSLYVTAGLIGAFAVLAHVLEDQLGYLGSNLLWPLTKVRSTGMKLIHAGDAIPNFFTVGTCCMLIIYNLDRFSPQPLIDPLVYWGVLWLPFPLALLYFLLRKFRADALQRVPLLAQQEGDLVAETQEVVDA
;
A
#
# COMPACT_ATOMS: atom_id res chain seq x y z
N MET A 1 -2.10 0.06 4.67
CA MET A 1 -1.85 0.26 6.13
C MET A 1 -0.56 -0.48 6.45
N LYS A 2 0.08 -0.31 7.63
CA LYS A 2 1.28 -1.13 7.90
C LYS A 2 0.93 -2.63 7.93
N GLY A 3 1.83 -3.48 7.46
CA GLY A 3 1.60 -4.94 7.38
C GLY A 3 1.16 -5.59 8.70
N ILE A 4 1.60 -5.06 9.84
CA ILE A 4 1.14 -5.54 11.17
C ILE A 4 -0.36 -5.33 11.38
N SER A 5 -0.93 -4.23 10.88
CA SER A 5 -2.36 -3.93 10.94
C SER A 5 -3.15 -4.99 10.18
N HIS A 6 -2.72 -5.30 8.95
CA HIS A 6 -3.35 -6.32 8.13
C HIS A 6 -3.28 -7.72 8.75
N PHE A 7 -2.12 -8.09 9.31
CA PHE A 7 -1.95 -9.36 10.02
C PHE A 7 -2.91 -9.49 11.21
N ILE A 8 -2.91 -8.50 12.11
CA ILE A 8 -3.72 -8.59 13.34
C ILE A 8 -5.22 -8.49 13.03
N THR A 9 -5.62 -7.75 12.00
CA THR A 9 -7.00 -7.75 11.50
C THR A 9 -7.42 -9.13 11.03
N GLY A 10 -6.58 -9.82 10.27
CA GLY A 10 -6.83 -11.20 9.86
C GLY A 10 -7.00 -12.15 11.05
N VAL A 11 -6.15 -12.03 12.08
CA VAL A 11 -6.30 -12.82 13.32
C VAL A 11 -7.62 -12.47 14.03
N ALA A 12 -7.95 -11.18 14.14
CA ALA A 12 -9.19 -10.72 14.77
C ALA A 12 -10.42 -11.28 14.05
N VAL A 13 -10.45 -11.30 12.72
CA VAL A 13 -11.50 -11.97 11.92
C VAL A 13 -11.65 -13.43 12.33
N GLY A 14 -10.55 -14.15 12.49
CA GLY A 14 -10.54 -15.55 12.94
C GLY A 14 -11.25 -15.74 14.29
N THR A 15 -11.11 -14.79 15.21
CA THR A 15 -11.71 -14.90 16.54
C THR A 15 -13.23 -14.76 16.56
N PHE A 16 -13.87 -14.26 15.50
CA PHE A 16 -15.34 -14.21 15.42
C PHE A 16 -16.01 -15.58 15.23
N PHE A 17 -15.21 -16.63 14.97
CA PHE A 17 -15.69 -18.00 14.78
C PHE A 17 -15.53 -18.80 16.09
N PRO A 18 -16.62 -19.13 16.80
CA PRO A 18 -16.54 -19.80 18.10
C PRO A 18 -15.82 -21.15 18.02
N ASP A 19 -16.05 -21.91 16.95
CA ASP A 19 -15.43 -23.21 16.76
C ASP A 19 -13.92 -23.10 16.49
N ALA A 20 -13.47 -22.00 15.87
CA ALA A 20 -12.05 -21.72 15.69
C ALA A 20 -11.38 -21.36 17.02
N VAL A 21 -12.04 -20.57 17.86
CA VAL A 21 -11.54 -20.21 19.20
C VAL A 21 -11.45 -21.45 20.10
N ARG A 22 -12.47 -22.31 20.10
CA ARG A 22 -12.43 -23.58 20.86
C ARG A 22 -11.32 -24.50 20.37
N ALA A 23 -11.22 -24.69 19.05
CA ALA A 23 -10.15 -25.49 18.48
C ALA A 23 -8.76 -24.93 18.83
N ALA A 24 -8.60 -23.59 18.87
CA ALA A 24 -7.35 -22.97 19.28
C ALA A 24 -7.03 -23.20 20.76
N ALA A 25 -8.04 -23.21 21.64
CA ALA A 25 -7.86 -23.61 23.03
C ALA A 25 -7.38 -25.07 23.17
N ASP A 26 -7.79 -25.94 22.25
CA ASP A 26 -7.34 -27.34 22.14
C ASP A 26 -5.99 -27.51 21.39
N GLY A 27 -5.30 -26.40 21.09
CA GLY A 27 -3.96 -26.40 20.46
C GLY A 27 -3.96 -26.27 18.93
N SER A 28 -5.10 -26.00 18.29
CA SER A 28 -5.14 -25.71 16.85
C SER A 28 -4.55 -24.35 16.51
N PHE A 29 -3.86 -24.27 15.37
CA PHE A 29 -3.36 -23.00 14.82
C PHE A 29 -4.35 -22.33 13.85
N ILE A 30 -5.64 -22.71 13.88
CA ILE A 30 -6.64 -22.20 12.92
C ILE A 30 -6.76 -20.66 12.93
N LEU A 31 -6.50 -19.98 14.05
CA LEU A 31 -6.50 -18.51 14.10
C LEU A 31 -5.33 -17.88 13.33
N ALA A 32 -4.19 -18.58 13.23
CA ALA A 32 -3.05 -18.13 12.44
C ALA A 32 -3.38 -18.09 10.94
N LEU A 33 -4.35 -18.90 10.47
CA LEU A 33 -4.87 -18.83 9.10
C LEU A 33 -5.42 -17.45 8.78
N GLY A 34 -6.09 -16.81 9.75
CA GLY A 34 -6.56 -15.45 9.62
C GLY A 34 -5.40 -14.48 9.40
N GLY A 35 -4.34 -14.57 10.20
CA GLY A 35 -3.14 -13.75 10.01
C GLY A 35 -2.45 -13.97 8.66
N ILE A 36 -2.36 -15.22 8.20
CA ILE A 36 -1.84 -15.55 6.86
C ILE A 36 -2.70 -14.89 5.78
N GLY A 37 -4.03 -15.02 5.85
CA GLY A 37 -4.95 -14.39 4.91
C GLY A 37 -4.87 -12.86 4.93
N GLY A 38 -4.65 -12.27 6.11
CA GLY A 38 -4.44 -10.83 6.27
C GLY A 38 -3.16 -10.31 5.61
N LEU A 39 -2.09 -11.10 5.55
CA LEU A 39 -0.82 -10.70 4.90
C LEU A 39 -0.73 -11.12 3.43
N LEU A 40 -1.58 -12.04 2.99
CA LEU A 40 -1.43 -12.70 1.70
C LEU A 40 -1.44 -11.72 0.51
N PRO A 41 -2.34 -10.73 0.41
CA PRO A 41 -2.40 -9.86 -0.77
C PRO A 41 -1.11 -9.08 -0.99
N ASP A 42 -0.60 -8.40 0.04
CA ASP A 42 0.70 -7.73 0.02
C ASP A 42 1.84 -8.71 -0.26
N THR A 43 1.81 -9.89 0.35
CA THR A 43 2.87 -10.90 0.13
C THR A 43 2.93 -11.31 -1.33
N ILE A 44 1.79 -11.53 -1.97
CA ILE A 44 1.71 -11.85 -3.41
C ILE A 44 2.32 -10.71 -4.23
N ASP A 45 1.94 -9.48 -3.92
CA ASP A 45 2.38 -8.32 -4.70
C ASP A 45 3.88 -8.07 -4.57
N PHE A 46 4.37 -7.94 -3.33
CA PHE A 46 5.75 -7.57 -3.04
C PHE A 46 6.75 -8.73 -3.19
N LYS A 47 6.32 -9.99 -3.11
CA LYS A 47 7.24 -11.13 -3.30
C LYS A 47 7.14 -11.76 -4.68
N PHE A 48 6.06 -11.52 -5.44
CA PHE A 48 5.87 -12.12 -6.75
C PHE A 48 5.48 -11.09 -7.83
N ALA A 49 4.36 -10.38 -7.68
CA ALA A 49 3.82 -9.54 -8.76
C ALA A 49 4.82 -8.50 -9.26
N ARG A 50 5.56 -7.85 -8.34
CA ARG A 50 6.57 -6.85 -8.70
C ARG A 50 7.73 -7.37 -9.56
N PHE A 51 7.99 -8.68 -9.54
CA PHE A 51 9.06 -9.31 -10.33
C PHE A 51 8.56 -9.85 -11.67
N LEU A 52 7.24 -9.95 -11.85
CA LEU A 52 6.61 -10.34 -13.10
C LEU A 52 6.33 -9.14 -14.01
N GLU A 53 6.52 -7.92 -13.51
CA GLU A 53 6.38 -6.71 -14.30
C GLU A 53 7.62 -6.49 -15.19
N GLU A 54 7.39 -6.49 -16.50
CA GLU A 54 8.41 -6.18 -17.50
C GLU A 54 8.42 -4.67 -17.79
N PRO A 55 9.55 -3.96 -17.59
CA PRO A 55 9.63 -2.53 -17.87
C PRO A 55 9.84 -2.26 -19.36
N ASP A 56 9.10 -1.29 -19.91
CA ASP A 56 9.34 -0.73 -21.24
C ASP A 56 10.45 0.34 -21.21
N ILE A 57 10.57 1.03 -20.07
CA ILE A 57 11.56 2.06 -19.79
C ILE A 57 12.24 1.71 -18.47
N LEU A 58 13.56 1.52 -18.51
CA LEU A 58 14.34 1.13 -17.34
C LEU A 58 15.37 2.23 -17.03
N ILE A 59 15.16 2.94 -15.94
CA ILE A 59 16.10 3.92 -15.41
C ILE A 59 17.00 3.19 -14.40
N ASP A 60 18.25 2.93 -14.80
CA ASP A 60 19.26 2.23 -14.00
C ASP A 60 20.56 3.04 -13.90
N PRO A 61 20.54 4.16 -13.13
CA PRO A 61 21.67 5.07 -13.08
C PRO A 61 22.84 4.47 -12.28
N HIS A 62 24.06 4.75 -12.73
CA HIS A 62 25.26 4.41 -11.97
C HIS A 62 25.58 5.54 -10.97
N PRO A 63 25.86 5.26 -9.68
CA PRO A 63 26.07 6.30 -8.67
C PRO A 63 27.17 7.31 -9.00
N GLU A 64 28.24 6.88 -9.66
CA GLU A 64 29.36 7.74 -10.04
C GLU A 64 29.17 8.47 -11.38
N GLN A 65 28.18 8.06 -12.17
CA GLN A 65 27.91 8.60 -13.52
C GLN A 65 26.48 9.13 -13.60
N PHE A 66 26.01 9.76 -12.52
CA PHE A 66 24.64 10.22 -12.42
C PHE A 66 24.39 11.42 -13.36
N GLU A 67 23.57 11.18 -14.39
CA GLU A 67 23.19 12.17 -15.39
C GLU A 67 21.71 12.53 -15.25
N ALA A 68 21.40 13.48 -14.37
CA ALA A 68 20.02 13.88 -14.07
C ALA A 68 19.22 14.29 -15.33
N GLN A 69 19.86 15.02 -16.26
CA GLN A 69 19.22 15.47 -17.48
C GLN A 69 18.83 14.30 -18.40
N LYS A 70 19.72 13.33 -18.57
CA LYS A 70 19.47 12.14 -19.40
C LYS A 70 18.29 11.33 -18.88
N ILE A 71 18.18 11.17 -17.56
CA ILE A 71 17.04 10.51 -16.91
C ILE A 71 15.75 11.30 -17.17
N ALA A 72 15.77 12.62 -17.00
CA ALA A 72 14.61 13.47 -17.26
C ALA A 72 14.15 13.36 -18.73
N ASP A 73 15.09 13.41 -19.68
CA ASP A 73 14.83 13.32 -21.12
C ASP A 73 14.22 11.95 -21.49
N GLU A 74 14.74 10.86 -20.93
CA GLU A 74 14.25 9.51 -21.19
C GLU A 74 12.82 9.29 -20.69
N ILE A 75 12.53 9.78 -19.48
CA ILE A 75 11.18 9.72 -18.90
C ILE A 75 10.21 10.59 -19.70
N ALA A 76 10.58 11.84 -20.02
CA ALA A 76 9.75 12.75 -20.80
C ALA A 76 9.44 12.18 -22.20
N ALA A 77 10.46 11.63 -22.87
CA ALA A 77 10.28 10.95 -24.15
C ALA A 77 9.36 9.72 -24.03
N GLY A 78 9.41 9.00 -22.90
CA GLY A 78 8.47 7.92 -22.59
C GLY A 78 7.02 8.38 -22.53
N ILE A 79 6.77 9.45 -21.77
CA ILE A 79 5.44 10.05 -21.65
C ILE A 79 4.94 10.51 -23.04
N ASP A 80 5.79 11.16 -23.82
CA ASP A 80 5.43 11.62 -25.16
C ASP A 80 5.18 10.47 -26.14
N ARG A 81 5.90 9.34 -26.02
CA ARG A 81 5.61 8.12 -26.78
C ARG A 81 4.23 7.57 -26.44
N VAL A 82 3.82 7.56 -25.17
CA VAL A 82 2.46 7.16 -24.78
C VAL A 82 1.43 8.10 -25.37
N GLY A 83 1.67 9.42 -25.35
CA GLY A 83 0.80 10.40 -26.00
C GLY A 83 0.61 10.16 -27.49
N ALA A 84 1.70 9.89 -28.21
CA ALA A 84 1.68 9.66 -29.65
C ALA A 84 1.07 8.30 -30.04
N THR A 85 1.40 7.23 -29.31
CA THR A 85 1.04 5.86 -29.68
C THR A 85 -0.21 5.35 -28.99
N ARG A 86 -0.61 5.98 -27.88
CA ARG A 86 -1.67 5.55 -26.96
C ARG A 86 -1.47 4.14 -26.39
N LYS A 87 -0.25 3.62 -26.47
CA LYS A 87 0.13 2.33 -25.89
C LYS A 87 0.68 2.56 -24.49
N LYS A 88 0.19 1.77 -23.53
CA LYS A 88 0.72 1.74 -22.16
C LYS A 88 2.23 1.47 -22.18
N GLN A 89 2.98 2.17 -21.32
CA GLN A 89 4.37 1.87 -21.04
C GLN A 89 4.60 1.74 -19.53
N ILE A 90 5.46 0.81 -19.13
CA ILE A 90 5.95 0.66 -17.75
C ILE A 90 7.30 1.33 -17.61
N LEU A 91 7.38 2.30 -16.70
CA LEU A 91 8.61 2.96 -16.27
C LEU A 91 9.07 2.35 -14.95
N LYS A 92 10.30 1.84 -14.90
CA LYS A 92 10.92 1.35 -13.67
C LYS A 92 12.16 2.18 -13.32
N CYS A 93 12.22 2.63 -12.08
CA CYS A 93 13.31 3.44 -11.56
C CYS A 93 14.11 2.63 -10.53
N ASN A 94 15.24 2.07 -10.93
CA ASN A 94 16.10 1.30 -10.05
C ASN A 94 16.87 2.22 -9.10
N THR A 95 17.22 1.68 -7.93
CA THR A 95 18.00 2.37 -6.91
C THR A 95 19.50 2.29 -7.16
N MET A 96 20.24 3.29 -6.70
CA MET A 96 21.70 3.32 -6.77
C MET A 96 22.33 2.76 -5.50
N ARG A 97 22.54 1.44 -5.44
CA ARG A 97 23.18 0.80 -4.28
C ARG A 97 24.68 1.10 -4.25
N LEU A 98 25.16 1.65 -3.13
CA LEU A 98 26.58 1.94 -2.87
C LEU A 98 27.26 0.85 -2.03
N GLY A 99 26.48 0.11 -1.23
CA GLY A 99 27.00 -0.92 -0.35
C GLY A 99 25.90 -1.78 0.26
N PRO A 100 26.23 -2.60 1.28
CA PRO A 100 25.25 -3.46 1.94
C PRO A 100 24.06 -2.70 2.53
N ASP A 101 24.35 -1.55 3.12
CA ASP A 101 23.42 -0.69 3.88
C ASP A 101 23.45 0.77 3.40
N TRP A 102 23.90 1.04 2.16
CA TRP A 102 24.00 2.41 1.65
C TRP A 102 23.47 2.53 0.23
N TRP A 103 22.65 3.55 0.00
CA TRP A 103 22.09 3.89 -1.30
C TRP A 103 22.24 5.38 -1.57
N GLN A 104 22.64 5.72 -2.79
CA GLN A 104 22.58 7.09 -3.28
C GLN A 104 21.12 7.37 -3.68
N GLN A 105 20.48 8.31 -2.98
CA GLN A 105 19.12 8.70 -3.31
C GLN A 105 19.11 9.57 -4.57
N TYR A 106 18.06 9.44 -5.37
CA TYR A 106 17.65 10.45 -6.34
C TYR A 106 16.14 10.59 -6.29
N SER A 107 15.61 11.65 -6.87
CA SER A 107 14.18 11.90 -6.89
C SER A 107 13.72 12.41 -8.23
N LEU A 108 12.47 12.10 -8.57
CA LEU A 108 11.82 12.53 -9.80
C LEU A 108 10.50 13.22 -9.48
N LYS A 109 10.12 14.21 -10.28
CA LYS A 109 8.87 14.93 -10.16
C LYS A 109 8.23 15.07 -11.54
N PHE A 110 6.94 14.76 -11.61
CA PHE A 110 6.11 14.99 -12.79
C PHE A 110 5.43 16.37 -12.66
N ASP A 111 6.14 17.43 -13.04
CA ASP A 111 5.67 18.81 -12.90
C ASP A 111 4.58 19.13 -13.91
N THR A 112 3.33 18.93 -13.53
CA THR A 112 2.16 19.16 -14.38
C THR A 112 1.87 20.65 -14.63
N LYS A 113 2.40 21.55 -13.79
CA LYS A 113 2.26 23.01 -13.97
C LYS A 113 3.17 23.52 -15.07
N GLN A 114 4.39 23.00 -15.13
CA GLN A 114 5.38 23.36 -16.14
C GLN A 114 5.43 22.36 -17.31
N ASN A 115 4.62 21.30 -17.27
CA ASN A 115 4.67 20.14 -18.17
C ASN A 115 6.11 19.66 -18.37
N ALA A 116 6.74 19.24 -17.27
CA ALA A 116 8.13 18.81 -17.30
C ALA A 116 8.39 17.64 -16.34
N VAL A 117 9.38 16.82 -16.66
CA VAL A 117 10.00 15.90 -15.70
C VAL A 117 11.18 16.63 -15.06
N VAL A 118 11.28 16.55 -13.74
CA VAL A 118 12.42 17.10 -12.98
C VAL A 118 13.09 15.97 -12.22
N VAL A 119 14.42 15.89 -12.29
CA VAL A 119 15.22 14.86 -11.62
C VAL A 119 16.31 15.52 -10.79
N LYS A 120 16.47 15.08 -9.54
CA LYS A 120 17.49 15.59 -8.61
C LYS A 120 18.25 14.47 -7.93
N LEU A 121 19.53 14.70 -7.67
CA LEU A 121 20.31 13.84 -6.78
C LEU A 121 19.98 14.18 -5.33
N GLY A 122 19.85 13.17 -4.48
CA GLY A 122 19.63 13.30 -3.04
C GLY A 122 20.88 12.97 -2.21
N PRO A 123 20.76 12.86 -0.88
CA PRO A 123 21.81 12.35 0.00
C PRO A 123 22.04 10.84 -0.17
N ILE A 124 23.10 10.33 0.46
CA ILE A 124 23.25 8.89 0.69
C ILE A 124 22.40 8.52 1.90
N VAL A 125 21.62 7.45 1.81
CA VAL A 125 20.77 6.97 2.91
C VAL A 125 21.07 5.52 3.26
N ASN A 126 20.79 5.15 4.52
CA ASN A 126 20.86 3.75 4.95
C ASN A 126 19.55 2.98 4.68
N THR A 127 19.48 1.71 5.09
CA THR A 127 18.25 0.90 4.95
C THR A 127 17.05 1.49 5.70
N SER A 128 17.28 2.29 6.75
CA SER A 128 16.24 3.02 7.49
C SER A 128 15.91 4.38 6.88
N GLN A 129 16.37 4.66 5.66
CA GLN A 129 16.26 5.94 4.96
C GLN A 129 16.86 7.14 5.70
N LEU A 130 17.70 6.90 6.71
CA LEU A 130 18.35 7.98 7.42
C LEU A 130 19.49 8.51 6.56
N PRO A 131 19.53 9.82 6.26
CA PRO A 131 20.60 10.40 5.48
C PRO A 131 21.91 10.32 6.25
N LEU A 132 22.97 9.87 5.58
CA LEU A 132 24.32 9.96 6.07
C LEU A 132 24.69 11.45 6.17
N PRO A 133 25.12 11.96 7.33
CA PRO A 133 25.51 13.35 7.48
C PRO A 133 26.55 13.76 6.44
N GLU A 134 26.41 14.98 5.90
CA GLU A 134 27.34 15.57 4.92
C GLU A 134 27.44 14.82 3.57
N SER A 135 26.52 13.88 3.30
CA SER A 135 26.49 13.14 2.03
C SER A 135 25.73 13.85 0.91
N GLU A 136 24.96 14.89 1.24
CA GLU A 136 24.21 15.68 0.26
C GLU A 136 25.19 16.47 -0.64
N ARG A 137 25.02 16.32 -1.95
CA ARG A 137 25.86 16.99 -2.95
C ARG A 137 24.99 17.87 -3.83
N VAL A 138 25.44 19.11 -4.06
CA VAL A 138 24.82 19.97 -5.06
C VAL A 138 25.15 19.40 -6.43
N TRP A 139 24.14 18.87 -7.10
CA TRP A 139 24.23 18.33 -8.46
C TRP A 139 23.28 19.11 -9.37
N PRO A 140 23.62 19.32 -10.67
CA PRO A 140 22.69 19.92 -11.60
C PRO A 140 21.38 19.14 -11.66
N GLU A 141 20.27 19.86 -11.52
CA GLU A 141 18.95 19.29 -11.73
C GLU A 141 18.74 18.98 -13.21
N GLY A 142 18.19 17.82 -13.50
CA GLY A 142 17.71 17.49 -14.84
C GLY A 142 16.29 18.01 -15.00
N ARG A 143 16.00 18.67 -16.13
CA ARG A 143 14.64 19.09 -16.45
C ARG A 143 14.36 18.89 -17.94
N ALA A 144 13.33 18.11 -18.24
CA ALA A 144 12.92 17.83 -19.61
C ALA A 144 11.45 18.20 -19.83
N PRO A 145 11.12 18.95 -20.90
CA PRO A 145 9.73 19.29 -21.22
C PRO A 145 8.97 18.06 -21.72
N ILE A 146 7.68 18.02 -21.38
CA ILE A 146 6.70 17.04 -21.84
C ILE A 146 5.76 17.76 -22.80
N HIS A 147 5.57 17.24 -23.99
CA HIS A 147 4.70 17.85 -25.01
C HIS A 147 3.27 17.31 -24.93
N THR A 148 3.09 16.18 -24.27
CA THR A 148 1.82 15.52 -24.07
C THR A 148 1.10 16.02 -22.82
N PRO A 149 -0.22 16.29 -22.89
CA PRO A 149 -1.00 16.65 -21.72
C PRO A 149 -0.93 15.56 -20.64
N LEU A 150 -0.42 15.91 -19.47
CA LEU A 150 -0.50 15.07 -18.28
C LEU A 150 -1.85 15.25 -17.59
N LEU A 151 -2.39 14.17 -17.05
CA LEU A 151 -3.31 14.27 -15.92
C LEU A 151 -2.49 14.81 -14.75
N PRO A 152 -3.00 15.80 -14.01
CA PRO A 152 -2.34 16.25 -12.79
C PRO A 152 -2.07 15.05 -11.89
N THR A 153 -0.79 14.85 -11.65
CA THR A 153 -0.16 13.73 -10.98
C THR A 153 0.91 14.32 -10.06
N TYR A 154 1.54 13.50 -9.21
CA TYR A 154 2.66 13.80 -8.28
C TYR A 154 3.32 15.18 -8.48
N GLY A 155 2.84 16.19 -7.75
CA GLY A 155 3.42 17.53 -7.75
C GLY A 155 4.67 17.63 -6.89
N GLU A 156 4.95 16.59 -6.11
CA GLU A 156 6.09 16.45 -5.23
C GLU A 156 7.08 15.42 -5.77
N PHE A 157 8.28 15.43 -5.20
CA PHE A 157 9.34 14.52 -5.58
C PHE A 157 9.04 13.10 -5.08
N VAL A 158 8.99 12.15 -6.01
CA VAL A 158 9.05 10.72 -5.73
C VAL A 158 10.52 10.34 -5.54
N THR A 159 10.82 9.90 -4.34
CA THR A 159 12.15 9.47 -3.93
C THR A 159 12.44 8.04 -4.39
N VAL A 160 13.65 7.83 -4.90
CA VAL A 160 14.21 6.53 -5.25
C VAL A 160 15.47 6.31 -4.42
N ASP A 161 15.38 5.44 -3.42
CA ASP A 161 16.48 5.19 -2.47
C ASP A 161 16.76 3.70 -2.24
N ILE A 162 15.83 2.91 -1.70
CA ILE A 162 16.09 1.56 -1.18
C ILE A 162 15.36 0.44 -1.95
N PHE A 163 15.86 -0.79 -1.79
CA PHE A 163 15.40 -2.00 -2.46
C PHE A 163 15.46 -1.94 -3.99
N SER A 164 14.32 -2.01 -4.68
CA SER A 164 14.25 -2.02 -6.16
C SER A 164 13.80 -0.71 -6.75
N GLY A 165 13.42 0.26 -5.92
CA GLY A 165 12.80 1.49 -6.34
C GLY A 165 11.39 1.30 -6.91
N PRO A 166 10.72 2.40 -7.27
CA PRO A 166 9.34 2.38 -7.71
C PRO A 166 9.19 2.04 -9.20
N SER A 167 7.98 1.64 -9.57
CA SER A 167 7.54 1.57 -10.96
C SER A 167 6.26 2.37 -11.17
N PHE A 168 6.06 2.82 -12.40
CA PHE A 168 4.95 3.65 -12.83
C PHE A 168 4.38 3.09 -14.13
N ALA A 169 3.06 3.00 -14.25
CA ALA A 169 2.41 2.81 -15.53
C ALA A 169 2.06 4.18 -16.13
N LEU A 170 2.51 4.41 -17.35
CA LEU A 170 2.16 5.55 -18.18
C LEU A 170 1.01 5.12 -19.11
N GLU A 171 -0.18 5.64 -18.89
CA GLU A 171 -1.39 5.21 -19.62
C GLU A 171 -2.14 6.39 -20.25
N TRP A 172 -2.60 6.22 -21.49
CA TRP A 172 -3.44 7.22 -22.15
C TRP A 172 -4.91 7.10 -21.70
N ARG A 173 -5.42 8.10 -20.98
CA ARG A 173 -6.80 8.15 -20.47
C ARG A 173 -7.32 9.58 -20.50
N ASN A 174 -8.57 9.77 -20.95
CA ASN A 174 -9.25 11.08 -21.00
C ASN A 174 -8.42 12.18 -21.70
N ASP A 175 -7.88 11.86 -22.88
CA ASP A 175 -7.04 12.74 -23.71
C ASP A 175 -5.76 13.27 -23.03
N ARG A 176 -5.28 12.52 -22.04
CA ARG A 176 -4.10 12.84 -21.24
C ARG A 176 -3.34 11.56 -20.89
N VAL A 177 -2.09 11.70 -20.46
CA VAL A 177 -1.33 10.60 -19.84
C VAL A 177 -1.55 10.61 -18.33
N GLU A 178 -2.08 9.52 -17.80
CA GLU A 178 -2.14 9.19 -16.38
C GLU A 178 -0.88 8.44 -15.96
N ILE A 179 -0.39 8.73 -14.75
CA ILE A 179 0.78 8.09 -14.16
C ILE A 179 0.32 7.31 -12.94
N ASP A 180 0.25 5.99 -13.06
CA ASP A 180 -0.18 5.08 -11.99
C ASP A 180 1.03 4.55 -11.22
N PHE A 181 1.17 4.91 -9.94
CA PHE A 181 2.23 4.41 -9.06
C PHE A 181 2.03 2.94 -8.72
N ILE A 182 3.13 2.17 -8.70
CA ILE A 182 3.21 0.73 -8.41
C ILE A 182 2.05 -0.04 -9.05
N PRO A 183 1.97 -0.05 -10.39
CA PRO A 183 0.78 -0.53 -11.07
C PRO A 183 0.53 -2.02 -10.84
N TRP A 184 1.54 -2.83 -10.52
CA TRP A 184 1.40 -4.24 -10.12
C TRP A 184 0.73 -4.45 -8.76
N HIS A 185 0.73 -3.46 -7.88
CA HIS A 185 0.19 -3.57 -6.53
C HIS A 185 -1.33 -3.29 -6.51
N ARG A 186 -2.07 -4.01 -5.64
CA ARG A 186 -3.52 -3.86 -5.42
C ARG A 186 -4.38 -4.15 -6.64
N GLN A 187 -3.89 -5.04 -7.51
CA GLN A 187 -4.64 -5.55 -8.66
C GLN A 187 -5.41 -6.84 -8.30
N TYR A 188 -4.97 -7.99 -8.82
CA TYR A 188 -5.71 -9.25 -8.73
C TYR A 188 -5.71 -9.84 -7.32
N SER A 189 -4.62 -9.67 -6.59
CA SER A 189 -4.43 -10.08 -5.20
C SER A 189 -5.37 -9.37 -4.22
N HIS A 190 -5.81 -8.15 -4.56
CA HIS A 190 -6.67 -7.32 -3.71
C HIS A 190 -8.10 -7.25 -4.26
N SER A 191 -8.68 -8.42 -4.48
CA SER A 191 -10.01 -8.57 -5.07
C SER A 191 -10.90 -9.50 -4.25
N ILE A 192 -12.22 -9.36 -4.42
CA ILE A 192 -13.20 -10.28 -3.82
C ILE A 192 -12.98 -11.70 -4.35
N PHE A 193 -12.57 -11.83 -5.61
CA PHE A 193 -12.27 -13.14 -6.20
C PHE A 193 -11.05 -13.80 -5.55
N MET A 194 -10.02 -13.03 -5.19
CA MET A 194 -8.89 -13.57 -4.42
C MET A 194 -9.33 -14.05 -3.04
N ALA A 195 -10.19 -13.27 -2.36
CA ALA A 195 -10.76 -13.70 -1.08
C ALA A 195 -11.52 -15.03 -1.20
N LEU A 196 -12.39 -15.15 -2.21
CA LEU A 196 -13.13 -16.38 -2.46
C LEU A 196 -12.19 -17.55 -2.81
N LEU A 197 -11.20 -17.33 -3.67
CA LEU A 197 -10.23 -18.35 -4.06
C LEU A 197 -9.43 -18.85 -2.85
N PHE A 198 -8.91 -17.94 -2.03
CA PHE A 198 -8.13 -18.31 -0.86
C PHE A 198 -9.00 -19.05 0.16
N GLY A 199 -10.23 -18.57 0.43
CA GLY A 199 -11.17 -19.29 1.28
C GLY A 199 -11.50 -20.70 0.78
N LEU A 200 -11.72 -20.88 -0.53
CA LEU A 200 -11.93 -22.20 -1.11
C LEU A 200 -10.71 -23.12 -0.92
N ILE A 201 -9.50 -22.60 -1.12
CA ILE A 201 -8.26 -23.35 -0.89
C ILE A 201 -8.15 -23.78 0.58
N CYS A 202 -8.37 -22.85 1.52
CA CYS A 202 -8.31 -23.15 2.95
C CYS A 202 -9.33 -24.21 3.35
N GLY A 203 -10.58 -24.07 2.90
CA GLY A 203 -11.63 -25.03 3.19
C GLY A 203 -11.35 -26.41 2.58
N ALA A 204 -10.91 -26.46 1.32
CA ALA A 204 -10.55 -27.70 0.65
C ALA A 204 -9.39 -28.42 1.36
N LEU A 205 -8.35 -27.69 1.78
CA LEU A 205 -7.22 -28.27 2.52
C LEU A 205 -7.67 -28.90 3.85
N PHE A 206 -8.50 -28.20 4.63
CA PHE A 206 -9.01 -28.75 5.89
C PHE A 206 -9.95 -29.94 5.66
N PHE A 207 -10.76 -29.91 4.61
CA PHE A 207 -11.61 -31.03 4.22
C PHE A 207 -10.79 -32.26 3.85
N LEU A 208 -9.74 -32.09 3.03
CA LEU A 208 -8.84 -33.18 2.62
C LEU A 208 -8.05 -33.77 3.79
N LEU A 209 -7.76 -32.97 4.82
CA LEU A 209 -7.15 -33.42 6.08
C LEU A 209 -8.16 -34.09 7.04
N GLY A 210 -9.44 -34.22 6.64
CA GLY A 210 -10.49 -34.83 7.46
C GLY A 210 -10.95 -33.97 8.63
N SER A 211 -10.62 -32.67 8.65
CA SER A 211 -11.04 -31.76 9.70
C SER A 211 -12.50 -31.36 9.53
N SER A 212 -13.29 -31.41 10.59
CA SER A 212 -14.66 -30.89 10.62
C SER A 212 -14.72 -29.36 10.52
N LEU A 213 -13.59 -28.66 10.70
CA LEU A 213 -13.50 -27.20 10.65
C LEU A 213 -13.33 -26.64 9.23
N TYR A 214 -13.50 -27.45 8.19
CA TYR A 214 -13.26 -27.06 6.80
C TYR A 214 -14.06 -25.82 6.36
N VAL A 215 -15.34 -25.72 6.73
CA VAL A 215 -16.15 -24.52 6.43
C VAL A 215 -15.58 -23.31 7.17
N THR A 216 -15.28 -23.46 8.46
CA THR A 216 -14.73 -22.40 9.31
C THR A 216 -13.38 -21.89 8.77
N ALA A 217 -12.48 -22.80 8.40
CA ALA A 217 -11.19 -22.45 7.80
C ALA A 217 -11.38 -21.68 6.48
N GLY A 218 -12.33 -22.11 5.64
CA GLY A 218 -12.63 -21.40 4.39
C GLY A 218 -13.18 -20.00 4.60
N LEU A 219 -14.09 -19.83 5.57
CA LEU A 219 -14.63 -18.51 5.92
C LEU A 219 -13.57 -17.60 6.52
N ILE A 220 -12.71 -18.11 7.42
CA ILE A 220 -11.59 -17.34 7.99
C ILE A 220 -10.65 -16.86 6.89
N GLY A 221 -10.24 -17.75 5.99
CA GLY A 221 -9.36 -17.38 4.86
C GLY A 221 -9.99 -16.29 3.99
N ALA A 222 -11.25 -16.46 3.58
CA ALA A 222 -11.93 -15.49 2.74
C ALA A 222 -12.10 -14.13 3.43
N PHE A 223 -12.59 -14.11 4.67
CA PHE A 223 -12.83 -12.85 5.37
C PHE A 223 -11.56 -12.15 5.80
N ALA A 224 -10.47 -12.88 6.07
CA ALA A 224 -9.19 -12.26 6.36
C ALA A 224 -8.64 -11.48 5.16
N VAL A 225 -8.66 -12.09 3.97
CA VAL A 225 -8.28 -11.41 2.71
C VAL A 225 -9.23 -10.24 2.42
N LEU A 226 -10.54 -10.44 2.60
CA LEU A 226 -11.50 -9.36 2.38
C LEU A 226 -11.29 -8.19 3.34
N ALA A 227 -11.01 -8.46 4.62
CA ALA A 227 -10.75 -7.43 5.60
C ALA A 227 -9.49 -6.61 5.23
N HIS A 228 -8.41 -7.28 4.80
CA HIS A 228 -7.24 -6.61 4.24
C HIS A 228 -7.63 -5.65 3.10
N VAL A 229 -8.37 -6.15 2.10
CA VAL A 229 -8.80 -5.35 0.95
C VAL A 229 -9.66 -4.16 1.36
N LEU A 230 -10.55 -4.33 2.35
CA LEU A 230 -11.39 -3.25 2.86
C LEU A 230 -10.58 -2.19 3.62
N GLU A 231 -9.57 -2.57 4.39
CA GLU A 231 -8.66 -1.62 5.05
C GLU A 231 -7.92 -0.77 4.02
N ASP A 232 -7.52 -1.38 2.91
CA ASP A 232 -6.85 -0.70 1.82
C ASP A 232 -7.73 0.28 1.05
N GLN A 233 -9.04 0.06 1.04
CA GLN A 233 -10.00 1.05 0.51
C GLN A 233 -10.08 2.31 1.37
N LEU A 234 -9.66 2.29 2.64
CA LEU A 234 -9.59 3.51 3.45
C LEU A 234 -8.40 4.40 3.08
N GLY A 235 -7.40 3.79 2.45
CA GLY A 235 -6.21 4.46 1.93
C GLY A 235 -6.47 5.24 0.64
N TYR A 236 -5.38 5.51 -0.08
CA TYR A 236 -5.39 6.36 -1.26
C TYR A 236 -5.34 5.53 -2.57
N LEU A 237 -4.46 4.52 -2.63
CA LEU A 237 -4.36 3.58 -3.77
C LEU A 237 -5.64 2.79 -4.05
N GLY A 238 -6.42 2.48 -3.02
CA GLY A 238 -7.59 1.60 -3.13
C GLY A 238 -7.22 0.20 -3.59
N SER A 239 -8.01 -0.40 -4.49
CA SER A 239 -7.84 -1.79 -4.97
C SER A 239 -8.68 -2.07 -6.22
N ASN A 240 -8.42 -3.19 -6.90
CA ASN A 240 -9.31 -3.70 -7.94
C ASN A 240 -10.28 -4.77 -7.38
N LEU A 241 -11.37 -4.30 -6.75
CA LEU A 241 -12.31 -5.16 -6.02
C LEU A 241 -12.93 -6.29 -6.87
N LEU A 242 -13.15 -6.04 -8.17
CA LEU A 242 -13.89 -6.92 -9.07
C LEU A 242 -13.02 -7.62 -10.11
N TRP A 243 -11.69 -7.63 -9.94
CA TRP A 243 -10.83 -8.46 -10.79
C TRP A 243 -11.32 -9.92 -10.78
N PRO A 244 -11.44 -10.64 -11.92
CA PRO A 244 -10.97 -10.28 -13.26
C PRO A 244 -12.00 -9.56 -14.15
N LEU A 245 -13.19 -9.21 -13.63
CA LEU A 245 -14.22 -8.51 -14.40
C LEU A 245 -13.76 -7.10 -14.81
N THR A 246 -12.98 -6.44 -13.94
CA THR A 246 -12.36 -5.15 -14.19
C THR A 246 -10.84 -5.27 -14.17
N LYS A 247 -10.16 -4.47 -14.99
CA LYS A 247 -8.70 -4.31 -14.96
C LYS A 247 -8.25 -2.99 -14.33
N VAL A 248 -9.20 -2.13 -14.00
CA VAL A 248 -8.96 -0.78 -13.47
C VAL A 248 -9.00 -0.85 -11.94
N ARG A 249 -7.96 -0.31 -11.29
CA ARG A 249 -7.92 -0.10 -9.84
C ARG A 249 -8.82 1.07 -9.48
N SER A 250 -9.71 0.90 -8.50
CA SER A 250 -10.45 2.04 -7.94
C SER A 250 -9.57 2.77 -6.95
N THR A 251 -9.66 4.10 -6.94
CA THR A 251 -9.05 4.93 -5.90
C THR A 251 -9.73 4.65 -4.55
N GLY A 252 -8.96 4.73 -3.47
CA GLY A 252 -9.49 4.59 -2.12
C GLY A 252 -10.21 5.85 -1.64
N MET A 253 -10.72 5.80 -0.41
CA MET A 253 -11.48 6.86 0.23
C MET A 253 -10.63 8.03 0.74
N LYS A 254 -9.29 7.90 0.68
CA LYS A 254 -8.36 8.99 1.02
C LYS A 254 -8.42 9.42 2.49
N LEU A 255 -8.85 8.53 3.37
CA LEU A 255 -9.11 8.86 4.77
C LEU A 255 -7.83 8.81 5.58
N ILE A 256 -6.96 7.84 5.31
CA ILE A 256 -5.78 7.53 6.13
C ILE A 256 -4.59 7.20 5.25
N HIS A 257 -3.40 7.58 5.69
CA HIS A 257 -2.15 7.14 5.07
C HIS A 257 -1.59 5.94 5.81
N ALA A 258 -0.80 5.13 5.10
CA ALA A 258 -0.12 3.99 5.69
C ALA A 258 0.84 4.39 6.82
N GLY A 259 1.45 5.58 6.73
CA GLY A 259 2.33 6.14 7.76
C GLY A 259 1.61 6.80 8.94
N ASP A 260 0.28 7.00 8.90
CA ASP A 260 -0.42 7.71 9.96
C ASP A 260 -0.45 6.88 11.25
N ALA A 261 0.18 7.39 12.31
CA ALA A 261 0.31 6.66 13.58
C ALA A 261 -1.04 6.42 14.27
N ILE A 262 -1.95 7.39 14.24
CA ILE A 262 -3.25 7.31 14.95
C ILE A 262 -4.17 6.24 14.33
N PRO A 263 -4.43 6.21 13.01
CA PRO A 263 -5.18 5.14 12.36
C PRO A 263 -4.57 3.75 12.59
N ASN A 264 -3.25 3.59 12.42
CA ASN A 264 -2.60 2.29 12.66
C ASN A 264 -2.76 1.83 14.11
N PHE A 265 -2.52 2.72 15.08
CA PHE A 265 -2.73 2.41 16.50
C PHE A 265 -4.19 2.03 16.78
N PHE A 266 -5.14 2.79 16.23
CA PHE A 266 -6.56 2.51 16.40
C PHE A 266 -6.96 1.15 15.84
N THR A 267 -6.52 0.82 14.63
CA THR A 267 -6.82 -0.47 14.00
C THR A 267 -6.21 -1.62 14.79
N VAL A 268 -4.89 -1.58 15.03
CA VAL A 268 -4.19 -2.63 15.79
C VAL A 268 -4.79 -2.80 17.19
N GLY A 269 -5.01 -1.70 17.90
CA GLY A 269 -5.60 -1.73 19.23
C GLY A 269 -7.04 -2.25 19.23
N THR A 270 -7.87 -1.87 18.25
CA THR A 270 -9.24 -2.41 18.11
C THR A 270 -9.19 -3.92 17.87
N CYS A 271 -8.29 -4.39 17.01
CA CYS A 271 -8.10 -5.80 16.73
C CYS A 271 -7.66 -6.57 17.98
N CYS A 272 -6.68 -6.05 18.75
CA CYS A 272 -6.28 -6.63 20.03
C CYS A 272 -7.47 -6.71 21.01
N MET A 273 -8.25 -5.64 21.11
CA MET A 273 -9.43 -5.62 21.98
C MET A 273 -10.48 -6.64 21.56
N LEU A 274 -10.75 -6.74 20.26
CA LEU A 274 -11.68 -7.72 19.68
C LEU A 274 -11.20 -9.16 19.92
N ILE A 275 -9.91 -9.43 19.73
CA ILE A 275 -9.31 -10.74 19.97
C ILE A 275 -9.54 -11.14 21.43
N ILE A 276 -9.09 -10.32 22.39
CA ILE A 276 -9.23 -10.61 23.82
C ILE A 276 -10.71 -10.81 24.20
N TYR A 277 -11.59 -9.92 23.72
CA TYR A 277 -13.02 -10.02 24.00
C TYR A 277 -13.65 -11.30 23.45
N ASN A 278 -13.31 -11.69 22.21
CA ASN A 278 -13.87 -12.90 21.60
C ASN A 278 -13.30 -14.17 22.24
N LEU A 279 -12.02 -14.18 22.62
CA LEU A 279 -11.42 -15.29 23.37
C LEU A 279 -12.12 -15.49 24.72
N ASP A 280 -12.40 -14.42 25.45
CA ASP A 280 -13.14 -14.47 26.71
C ASP A 280 -14.61 -14.88 26.51
N ARG A 281 -15.30 -14.23 25.58
CA ARG A 281 -16.73 -14.47 25.29
C ARG A 281 -17.02 -15.91 24.88
N PHE A 282 -16.09 -16.55 24.15
CA PHE A 282 -16.24 -17.94 23.71
C PHE A 282 -15.56 -18.95 24.65
N SER A 283 -14.97 -18.49 25.76
CA SER A 283 -14.46 -19.35 26.81
C SER A 283 -15.63 -19.99 27.60
N PRO A 284 -15.37 -21.09 28.34
CA PRO A 284 -16.37 -21.68 29.22
C PRO A 284 -16.84 -20.78 30.37
N GLN A 285 -16.02 -19.81 30.77
CA GLN A 285 -16.29 -18.89 31.87
C GLN A 285 -15.86 -17.46 31.50
N PRO A 286 -16.67 -16.73 30.71
CA PRO A 286 -16.38 -15.34 30.35
C PRO A 286 -16.30 -14.44 31.59
N LEU A 287 -15.27 -13.62 31.66
CA LEU A 287 -14.99 -12.72 32.78
C LEU A 287 -15.15 -11.24 32.40
N ILE A 288 -15.13 -10.90 31.11
CA ILE A 288 -15.11 -9.52 30.65
C ILE A 288 -16.53 -8.96 30.58
N ASP A 289 -16.80 -7.92 31.38
CA ASP A 289 -18.02 -7.13 31.23
C ASP A 289 -17.94 -6.28 29.94
N PRO A 290 -18.87 -6.45 28.98
CA PRO A 290 -18.79 -5.75 27.70
C PRO A 290 -18.90 -4.22 27.82
N LEU A 291 -19.65 -3.71 28.80
CA LEU A 291 -19.87 -2.27 28.96
C LEU A 291 -18.61 -1.58 29.50
N VAL A 292 -17.96 -2.17 30.50
CA VAL A 292 -16.68 -1.68 31.01
C VAL A 292 -15.61 -1.79 29.95
N TYR A 293 -15.53 -2.94 29.27
CA TYR A 293 -14.48 -3.20 28.31
C TYR A 293 -14.55 -2.27 27.08
N TRP A 294 -15.72 -2.14 26.45
CA TRP A 294 -15.86 -1.28 25.28
C TRP A 294 -16.12 0.19 25.64
N GLY A 295 -16.94 0.44 26.67
CA GLY A 295 -17.38 1.79 27.03
C GLY A 295 -16.39 2.56 27.90
N VAL A 296 -15.61 1.89 28.76
CA VAL A 296 -14.65 2.57 29.64
C VAL A 296 -13.22 2.44 29.09
N LEU A 297 -12.79 1.23 28.72
CA LEU A 297 -11.40 1.02 28.29
C LEU A 297 -11.16 1.45 26.85
N TRP A 298 -12.10 1.20 25.93
CA TRP A 298 -11.87 1.47 24.50
C TRP A 298 -12.43 2.81 23.99
N LEU A 299 -13.52 3.33 24.55
CA LEU A 299 -14.21 4.53 24.08
C LEU A 299 -13.33 5.78 23.86
N PRO A 300 -12.24 6.05 24.63
CA PRO A 300 -11.37 7.20 24.36
C PRO A 300 -10.71 7.17 22.97
N PHE A 301 -10.46 5.99 22.40
CA PHE A 301 -9.71 5.85 21.14
C PHE A 301 -10.56 6.17 19.89
N PRO A 302 -11.82 5.72 19.76
CA PRO A 302 -12.71 6.21 18.70
C PRO A 302 -12.89 7.73 18.72
N LEU A 303 -12.93 8.35 19.90
CA LEU A 303 -13.01 9.81 20.03
C LEU A 303 -11.73 10.49 19.52
N ALA A 304 -10.55 9.92 19.81
CA ALA A 304 -9.27 10.41 19.28
C ALA A 304 -9.19 10.25 17.75
N LEU A 305 -9.64 9.13 17.20
CA LEU A 305 -9.73 8.92 15.75
C LEU A 305 -10.70 9.91 15.10
N LEU A 306 -11.88 10.10 15.68
CA LEU A 306 -12.85 11.07 15.19
C LEU A 306 -12.27 12.49 15.20
N TYR A 307 -11.59 12.87 16.27
CA TYR A 307 -10.90 14.16 16.35
C TYR A 307 -9.83 14.31 15.27
N PHE A 308 -9.02 13.27 15.05
CA PHE A 308 -8.04 13.22 13.97
C PHE A 308 -8.69 13.44 12.59
N LEU A 309 -9.74 12.68 12.27
CA LEU A 309 -10.46 12.79 11.01
C LEU A 309 -11.09 14.19 10.84
N LEU A 310 -11.73 14.73 11.89
CA LEU A 310 -12.30 16.07 11.86
C LEU A 310 -11.25 17.15 11.62
N ARG A 311 -10.06 17.02 12.22
CA ARG A 311 -8.95 17.95 11.95
C ARG A 311 -8.45 17.84 10.53
N LYS A 312 -8.30 16.62 10.01
CA LYS A 312 -7.91 16.36 8.62
C LYS A 312 -8.90 17.01 7.65
N PHE A 313 -10.20 16.69 7.77
CA PHE A 313 -11.23 17.28 6.92
C PHE A 313 -11.30 18.81 7.02
N ARG A 314 -11.07 19.39 8.21
CA ARG A 314 -11.00 20.85 8.35
C ARG A 314 -9.78 21.43 7.65
N ALA A 315 -8.61 20.78 7.77
CA ALA A 315 -7.41 21.22 7.07
C ALA A 315 -7.62 21.16 5.55
N ASP A 316 -8.16 20.05 5.04
CA ASP A 316 -8.50 19.86 3.63
C ASP A 316 -9.54 20.88 3.15
N ALA A 317 -10.54 21.22 3.96
CA ALA A 317 -11.54 22.23 3.59
C ALA A 317 -11.00 23.67 3.60
N LEU A 318 -10.06 23.97 4.50
CA LEU A 318 -9.40 25.28 4.60
C LEU A 318 -8.36 25.47 3.51
N GLN A 319 -7.67 24.40 3.16
CA GLN A 319 -6.88 24.28 1.96
C GLN A 319 -7.84 24.19 0.77
N ARG A 320 -8.28 25.34 0.22
CA ARG A 320 -8.86 25.39 -1.15
C ARG A 320 -7.77 25.11 -2.18
N VAL A 321 -7.20 23.93 -2.06
CA VAL A 321 -6.26 23.36 -2.99
C VAL A 321 -7.17 22.79 -4.09
N PRO A 322 -6.97 23.18 -5.36
CA PRO A 322 -7.70 22.56 -6.46
C PRO A 322 -7.63 21.05 -6.29
N LEU A 323 -8.70 20.30 -6.59
CA LEU A 323 -8.77 18.83 -6.46
C LEU A 323 -7.47 18.12 -6.92
N LEU A 324 -6.85 18.70 -7.93
CA LEU A 324 -5.58 18.35 -8.55
C LEU A 324 -4.38 18.35 -7.59
N ALA A 325 -4.24 19.35 -6.71
CA ALA A 325 -3.13 19.41 -5.75
C ALA A 325 -3.43 18.69 -4.42
N GLN A 326 -4.70 18.31 -4.17
CA GLN A 326 -5.03 17.34 -3.12
C GLN A 326 -4.57 15.94 -3.54
N GLN A 327 -4.82 15.55 -4.81
CA GLN A 327 -4.27 14.32 -5.41
C GLN A 327 -2.73 14.25 -5.38
N GLU A 328 -2.03 15.37 -5.33
CA GLU A 328 -0.55 15.42 -5.25
C GLU A 328 0.00 15.06 -3.86
N GLY A 329 -0.61 15.54 -2.77
CA GLY A 329 -0.19 15.21 -1.39
C GLY A 329 -0.51 13.77 -0.99
N ASP A 330 -1.59 13.24 -1.56
CA ASP A 330 -2.12 11.89 -1.35
C ASP A 330 -1.16 10.76 -1.76
N LEU A 331 -0.34 10.99 -2.79
CA LEU A 331 0.58 9.99 -3.37
C LEU A 331 1.98 10.01 -2.71
N VAL A 332 2.36 11.11 -2.03
CA VAL A 332 3.64 11.26 -1.32
C VAL A 332 3.70 10.40 -0.06
N ALA A 333 2.57 10.30 0.63
CA ALA A 333 2.47 9.47 1.82
C ALA A 333 2.41 7.96 1.49
N GLU A 334 2.16 7.60 0.23
CA GLU A 334 2.17 6.21 -0.27
C GLU A 334 3.59 5.74 -0.66
N THR A 335 4.48 6.66 -1.06
CA THR A 335 5.88 6.32 -1.35
C THR A 335 6.60 5.80 -0.10
N GLN A 336 6.17 6.24 1.08
CA GLN A 336 6.64 5.74 2.37
C GLN A 336 6.23 4.28 2.64
N GLU A 337 5.12 3.78 2.06
CA GLU A 337 4.61 2.41 2.28
C GLU A 337 5.44 1.35 1.53
N VAL A 338 5.90 1.64 0.31
CA VAL A 338 6.77 0.76 -0.49
C VAL A 338 8.16 0.64 0.11
N VAL A 339 8.62 1.69 0.78
CA VAL A 339 9.89 1.70 1.49
C VAL A 339 9.80 0.88 2.77
N ASP A 340 8.70 0.99 3.51
CA ASP A 340 8.52 0.33 4.81
C ASP A 340 8.17 -1.19 4.70
N ALA A 341 7.95 -1.73 3.49
CA ALA A 341 7.50 -3.11 3.21
C ALA A 341 8.61 -4.10 2.79
#